data_AF-X0UBY1-F1
#
_entry.id   AF-X0UBY1-F1
#
_cell.length_a   1.000
_cell.length_b   1.000
_cell.length_c   1.000
_cell.angle_alpha   90.00
_cell.angle_beta   90.00
_cell.angle_gamma   90.00
#
_symmetry.space_group_name_H-M   'P 1'
#
loop_
_entity.id
_entity.type
_entity.pdbx_description
1 polymer ?
#
loop_
_entity_poly.entity_id
_entity_poly.type
_entity_poly.pdbx_seq_one_letter_code
_entity_poly.pdbx_strand_id
1 'polypeptide(L)'
;GAGIRRIFSISPKGIKMVVPREPIFEIYWSEFDFIQLHKHSGSHNNKRYRFYFISNDEVYNEFLIEGSMHFSGANCRAIVSQMEQYAAKMNKGFIRGKRRRKKKY
;
A
#
# COMPACT_ATOMS: atom_id res chain seq x y z
N GLY A 1 19.41 19.41 -0.29
CA GLY A 1 18.10 19.77 0.28
C GLY A 1 17.61 18.62 1.12
N ALA A 2 17.20 18.85 2.36
CA ALA A 2 16.57 17.83 3.18
C ALA A 2 15.20 17.49 2.55
N GLY A 3 15.01 16.25 2.10
CA GLY A 3 13.76 15.82 1.49
C GLY A 3 12.57 15.98 2.44
N ILE A 4 11.38 16.22 1.89
CA ILE A 4 10.14 16.33 2.67
C ILE A 4 9.92 15.01 3.43
N ARG A 5 9.92 15.07 4.76
CA ARG A 5 9.71 13.90 5.61
C ARG A 5 8.24 13.51 5.59
N ARG A 6 7.91 12.37 4.98
CA ARG A 6 6.59 11.76 5.03
C ARG A 6 6.51 10.85 6.26
N ILE A 7 5.47 11.00 7.07
CA ILE A 7 5.19 10.09 8.18
C ILE A 7 4.16 9.08 7.71
N PHE A 8 4.57 7.83 7.58
CA PHE A 8 3.71 6.72 7.22
C PHE A 8 3.46 5.85 8.46
N SER A 9 2.20 5.69 8.85
CA SER A 9 1.79 4.92 10.02
C SER A 9 0.79 3.85 9.60
N ILE A 10 1.04 2.61 10.06
CA ILE A 10 0.12 1.48 9.95
C ILE A 10 -0.43 1.24 11.34
N SER A 11 -1.76 1.21 11.45
CA SER A 11 -2.47 0.89 12.68
C SER A 11 -3.41 -0.30 12.46
N PRO A 12 -3.97 -0.90 13.52
CA PRO A 12 -5.01 -1.91 13.38
C PRO A 12 -6.30 -1.42 12.71
N LYS A 13 -6.51 -0.09 12.56
CA LYS A 13 -7.72 0.49 11.91
C LYS A 13 -7.51 0.85 10.44
N GLY A 14 -6.30 1.24 10.08
CA GLY A 14 -6.01 1.79 8.76
C GLY A 14 -4.58 2.27 8.60
N ILE A 15 -4.33 2.92 7.48
CA ILE A 15 -3.10 3.68 7.20
C ILE A 15 -3.37 5.15 7.42
N LYS A 16 -2.37 5.84 7.96
CA LYS A 16 -2.30 7.29 7.93
C LYS A 16 -0.97 7.72 7.32
N MET A 17 -1.02 8.59 6.32
CA MET A 17 0.16 9.26 5.79
C MET A 17 0.01 10.76 5.98
N VAL A 18 0.99 11.36 6.66
CA VAL A 18 1.07 12.80 6.89
C VAL A 18 2.27 13.35 6.15
N VAL A 19 2.01 14.29 5.26
CA VAL A 19 3.03 15.05 4.55
C VAL A 19 2.84 16.53 4.90
N PRO A 20 3.89 17.26 5.30
CA PRO A 20 3.76 18.68 5.60
C PRO A 20 3.15 19.44 4.43
N ARG A 21 2.10 20.24 4.69
CA ARG A 21 1.38 21.08 3.72
C ARG A 21 0.57 20.31 2.66
N GLU A 22 0.37 19.01 2.83
CA GLU A 22 -0.59 18.23 2.03
C GLU A 22 -1.76 17.77 2.92
N PRO A 23 -2.94 17.49 2.34
CA PRO A 23 -4.02 16.83 3.05
C PRO A 23 -3.55 15.51 3.68
N ILE A 24 -4.09 15.19 4.86
CA ILE A 24 -3.83 13.91 5.50
C ILE A 24 -4.47 12.82 4.65
N PHE A 25 -3.67 11.82 4.28
CA PHE A 25 -4.17 10.61 3.64
C PHE A 25 -4.52 9.60 4.73
N GLU A 26 -5.76 9.13 4.75
CA GLU A 26 -6.23 8.06 5.61
C GLU A 26 -7.00 7.03 4.78
N ILE A 27 -6.80 5.75 5.09
CA ILE A 27 -7.58 4.66 4.49
C ILE A 27 -7.92 3.65 5.57
N TYR A 28 -9.16 3.17 5.59
CA TYR A 28 -9.58 2.14 6.53
C TYR A 28 -9.55 0.76 5.90
N TRP A 29 -9.15 -0.23 6.68
CA TRP A 29 -9.06 -1.62 6.26
C TRP A 29 -10.38 -2.23 5.80
N SER A 30 -11.50 -1.64 6.21
CA SER A 30 -12.86 -2.07 5.88
C SER A 30 -13.36 -1.60 4.50
N GLU A 31 -12.61 -0.75 3.80
CA GLU A 31 -13.11 0.00 2.62
C GLU A 31 -12.70 -0.58 1.27
N PHE A 32 -11.85 -1.61 1.24
CA PHE A 32 -11.32 -2.17 0.01
C PHE A 32 -11.19 -3.69 0.06
N ASP A 33 -11.19 -4.30 -1.11
CA ASP A 33 -11.21 -5.76 -1.28
C ASP A 33 -9.81 -6.35 -1.40
N PHE A 34 -8.86 -5.65 -2.01
CA PHE A 34 -7.46 -6.11 -2.05
C PHE A 34 -6.47 -4.96 -2.25
N ILE A 35 -5.20 -5.26 -1.99
CA ILE A 35 -4.07 -4.34 -2.18
C ILE A 35 -3.26 -4.81 -3.37
N GLN A 36 -3.00 -3.93 -4.33
CA GLN A 36 -2.07 -4.18 -5.43
C GLN A 36 -0.85 -3.28 -5.29
N LEU A 37 0.34 -3.88 -5.35
CA LEU A 37 1.61 -3.17 -5.27
C LEU A 37 2.30 -3.20 -6.64
N HIS A 38 2.60 -2.02 -7.18
CA HIS A 38 3.45 -1.87 -8.36
C HIS A 38 4.80 -1.29 -7.97
N LYS A 39 5.86 -1.87 -8.53
CA LYS A 39 7.23 -1.40 -8.35
C LYS A 39 7.69 -0.74 -9.64
N HIS A 40 7.96 0.56 -9.59
CA HIS A 40 8.53 1.32 -10.70
C HIS A 40 10.05 1.43 -10.53
N SER A 41 10.79 1.27 -11.62
CA SER A 41 12.20 1.67 -11.70
C SER A 41 12.28 3.19 -11.80
N GLY A 42 12.84 3.86 -10.79
CA GLY A 42 13.27 5.26 -10.92
C GLY A 42 14.68 5.37 -11.51
N SER A 43 15.13 6.57 -11.84
CA SER A 43 16.50 6.84 -12.26
C SER A 43 17.48 6.47 -11.13
N HIS A 44 18.55 5.74 -11.47
CA HIS A 44 19.64 5.27 -10.60
C HIS A 44 19.32 5.12 -9.09
N ASN A 45 19.15 3.87 -8.64
CA ASN A 45 18.98 3.42 -7.25
C ASN A 45 17.67 3.79 -6.52
N ASN A 46 16.84 4.69 -7.04
CA ASN A 46 15.58 5.04 -6.38
C ASN A 46 14.39 4.21 -6.91
N LYS A 47 14.03 3.14 -6.20
CA LYS A 47 12.81 2.36 -6.50
C LYS A 47 11.60 3.17 -6.05
N ARG A 48 10.51 3.19 -6.82
CA ARG A 48 9.23 3.77 -6.35
C ARG A 48 8.17 2.68 -6.24
N TYR A 49 7.32 2.77 -5.22
CA TYR A 49 6.29 1.79 -4.95
C TYR A 49 4.94 2.50 -4.96
N ARG A 50 4.05 2.06 -5.84
CA ARG A 50 2.68 2.55 -5.91
C ARG A 50 1.74 1.49 -5.34
N PHE A 51 0.96 1.92 -4.37
CA PHE A 51 -0.06 1.10 -3.72
C PHE A 51 -1.40 1.47 -4.31
N TYR A 52 -2.15 0.48 -4.75
CA TYR A 52 -3.55 0.61 -5.15
C TYR A 52 -4.40 -0.18 -4.16
N PHE A 53 -5.43 0.46 -3.65
CA PHE A 53 -6.48 -0.15 -2.86
C PHE A 53 -7.68 -0.32 -3.78
N ILE A 54 -8.08 -1.55 -4.03
CA ILE A 54 -9.08 -1.87 -5.05
C ILE A 54 -10.36 -2.35 -4.37
N SER A 55 -11.50 -1.79 -4.77
CA SER A 55 -12.83 -2.22 -4.36
C SER A 55 -13.70 -2.40 -5.61
N ASN A 56 -14.43 -3.51 -5.71
CA ASN A 56 -15.29 -3.83 -6.87
C ASN A 56 -14.56 -3.74 -8.22
N ASP A 57 -13.31 -4.23 -8.28
CA ASP A 57 -12.40 -4.16 -9.44
C ASP A 57 -12.01 -2.73 -9.89
N GLU A 58 -12.34 -1.69 -9.10
CA GLU A 58 -11.96 -0.29 -9.34
C GLU A 58 -10.93 0.21 -8.31
N VAL A 59 -10.07 1.15 -8.73
CA VAL A 59 -9.12 1.80 -7.80
C VAL A 59 -9.89 2.75 -6.90
N TYR A 60 -10.12 2.33 -5.66
CA TYR A 60 -10.71 3.15 -4.61
C TYR A 60 -9.75 4.27 -4.18
N ASN A 61 -8.47 3.91 -3.98
CA ASN A 61 -7.47 4.89 -3.60
C ASN A 61 -6.05 4.43 -3.99
N GLU A 62 -5.12 5.37 -4.09
CA GLU A 62 -3.71 5.07 -4.35
C GLU A 62 -2.77 6.03 -3.63
N PHE A 63 -1.55 5.55 -3.34
CA PHE A 63 -0.45 6.44 -2.97
C PHE A 63 0.89 5.94 -3.49
N LEU A 64 1.84 6.86 -3.59
CA LEU A 64 3.21 6.60 -4.04
C LEU A 64 4.22 6.84 -2.91
N ILE A 65 5.02 5.82 -2.61
CA ILE A 65 6.18 5.92 -1.72
C ILE A 65 7.46 5.79 -2.54
N GLU A 66 8.35 6.77 -2.40
CA GLU A 66 9.71 6.63 -2.87
C GLU A 66 10.46 5.67 -1.94
N GLY A 67 11.16 4.73 -2.55
CA GLY A 67 11.94 3.74 -1.85
C GLY A 67 13.03 4.41 -1.04
N SER A 68 13.18 3.94 0.19
CA SER A 68 14.24 4.35 1.10
C SER A 68 14.89 3.11 1.69
N MET A 69 15.90 3.27 2.55
CA MET A 69 16.45 2.15 3.33
C MET A 69 15.34 1.39 4.08
N HIS A 70 14.39 2.13 4.66
CA HIS A 70 13.24 1.58 5.38
C HIS A 70 12.16 1.01 4.46
N PHE A 71 12.06 1.50 3.23
CA PHE A 71 11.07 1.07 2.24
C PHE A 71 11.73 0.42 1.02
N SER A 72 12.54 -0.60 1.27
CA SER A 72 13.28 -1.37 0.27
C SER A 72 12.69 -2.78 0.11
N GLY A 73 13.04 -3.50 -0.96
CA GLY A 73 12.30 -4.68 -1.45
C GLY A 73 11.83 -5.71 -0.40
N ALA A 74 12.64 -6.07 0.60
CA ALA A 74 12.23 -7.00 1.66
C ALA A 74 11.29 -6.33 2.69
N ASN A 75 11.64 -5.13 3.14
CA ASN A 75 10.83 -4.34 4.08
C ASN A 75 9.47 -3.97 3.50
N CYS A 76 9.42 -3.58 2.22
CA CYS A 76 8.18 -3.28 1.52
C CYS A 76 7.24 -4.50 1.48
N ARG A 77 7.76 -5.73 1.27
CA ARG A 77 6.96 -6.95 1.31
C ARG A 77 6.44 -7.25 2.72
N ALA A 78 7.26 -7.04 3.75
CA ALA A 78 6.84 -7.23 5.14
C ALA A 78 5.72 -6.24 5.52
N ILE A 79 5.88 -4.97 5.11
CA ILE A 79 4.87 -3.92 5.29
C ILE A 79 3.54 -4.31 4.60
N VAL A 80 3.59 -4.73 3.33
CA VAL A 80 2.39 -5.17 2.60
C VAL A 80 1.73 -6.36 3.29
N SER A 81 2.52 -7.35 3.71
CA SER A 81 2.00 -8.52 4.44
C SER A 81 1.26 -8.11 5.72
N GLN A 82 1.82 -7.15 6.47
CA GLN A 82 1.18 -6.61 7.68
C GLN A 82 -0.11 -5.87 7.34
N MET A 83 -0.13 -5.06 6.27
CA MET A 83 -1.33 -4.38 5.79
C MET A 83 -2.43 -5.39 5.42
N GLU A 84 -2.08 -6.45 4.67
CA GLU A 84 -3.02 -7.51 4.30
C GLU A 84 -3.55 -8.30 5.51
N GLN A 85 -2.75 -8.47 6.57
CA GLN A 85 -3.20 -9.11 7.80
C GLN A 85 -4.28 -8.28 8.49
N TYR A 86 -4.07 -6.97 8.64
CA TYR A 86 -5.08 -6.10 9.23
C TYR A 86 -6.32 -5.97 8.34
N ALA A 87 -6.14 -5.85 7.03
CA ALA A 87 -7.24 -5.84 6.06
C ALA A 87 -8.12 -7.10 6.16
N ALA A 88 -7.50 -8.29 6.17
CA ALA A 88 -8.22 -9.55 6.34
C ALA A 88 -8.94 -9.68 7.69
N LYS A 89 -8.42 -9.02 8.74
CA LYS A 89 -9.05 -9.02 10.07
C LYS A 89 -10.28 -8.11 10.12
N MET A 90 -10.23 -6.97 9.46
CA MET A 90 -11.27 -5.93 9.54
C MET A 90 -12.31 -6.03 8.42
N ASN A 91 -11.94 -6.56 7.26
CA ASN A 91 -12.84 -6.81 6.14
C ASN A 91 -12.91 -8.31 5.83
N LYS A 92 -14.06 -8.94 6.11
CA LYS A 92 -14.30 -10.36 5.84
C LYS A 92 -14.31 -10.70 4.34
N GLY A 93 -14.55 -9.71 3.47
CA GLY A 93 -14.48 -9.83 2.01
C GLY A 93 -13.08 -9.65 1.44
N PHE A 94 -12.08 -9.32 2.27
CA PHE A 94 -10.74 -9.03 1.80
C PHE A 94 -10.05 -10.24 1.17
N ILE A 95 -9.48 -10.03 -0.02
CA ILE A 95 -8.75 -11.00 -0.82
C ILE A 95 -7.25 -10.75 -0.66
N ARG A 96 -6.58 -11.62 0.11
CA ARG A 96 -5.13 -11.57 0.30
C ARG A 96 -4.37 -11.98 -0.97
N GLY A 97 -3.22 -11.37 -1.22
CA GLY A 97 -2.40 -11.62 -2.40
C GLY A 97 -1.87 -13.06 -2.50
N LYS A 98 -2.63 -13.95 -3.17
CA LYS A 98 -2.19 -15.08 -4.03
C LYS A 98 -3.37 -15.94 -4.53
N ARG A 99 -4.44 -15.33 -5.07
CA ARG A 99 -5.46 -16.08 -5.86
C ARG A 99 -6.02 -15.28 -7.04
N ARG A 100 -5.22 -15.19 -8.11
CA ARG A 100 -5.76 -15.28 -9.48
C ARG A 100 -5.00 -16.41 -10.20
N ARG A 101 -5.26 -17.66 -9.83
CA ARG A 101 -5.27 -18.71 -10.87
C ARG A 101 -6.49 -18.37 -11.72
N LYS A 102 -6.29 -17.61 -12.80
CA LYS A 102 -7.28 -17.52 -13.87
C LYS A 102 -7.66 -18.97 -14.19
N LYS A 103 -8.91 -19.38 -13.94
CA LYS A 103 -9.48 -20.50 -14.69
C LYS A 103 -9.42 -20.03 -16.15
N LYS A 104 -8.57 -20.67 -16.95
CA LYS A 104 -8.70 -20.60 -18.40
C LYS A 104 -10.08 -21.20 -18.70
N TYR A 105 -11.02 -20.35 -19.11
CA TYR A 105 -12.07 -20.79 -20.02
C TYR A 105 -11.48 -20.72 -21.42
#